data_AF-A0A381XYN6-F1
#
_entry.id   AF-A0A381XYN6-F1
#
_cell.length_a   1.000
_cell.length_b   1.000
_cell.length_c   1.000
_cell.angle_alpha   90.00
_cell.angle_beta   90.00
_cell.angle_gamma   90.00
#
_symmetry.space_group_name_H-M   'P 1'
#
loop_
_entity.id
_entity.type
_entity.pdbx_description
1 polymer ?
#
loop_
_entity_poly.entity_id
_entity_poly.type
_entity_poly.pdbx_seq_one_letter_code
_entity_poly.pdbx_strand_id
1 'polypeptide(L)'
;MIYRTSYSQSPRGLILTVVVAATLAHVCHLAQANERTDEKISLPAQLRKPGISNSLGMRLAYIPAGKFGMGSPKSEADRESQETAHEVELTKGFYVGKHEVT
;
A
#
# COMPACT_ATOMS: atom_id res chain seq x y z
N MET A 1 -43.60 -1.46 12.43
CA MET A 1 -43.90 -0.98 11.06
C MET A 1 -43.02 -1.72 10.07
N ILE A 2 -43.59 -2.53 9.18
CA ILE A 2 -42.84 -3.28 8.15
C ILE A 2 -43.18 -2.65 6.79
N TYR A 3 -42.18 -2.04 6.14
CA TYR A 3 -42.34 -1.43 4.81
C TYR A 3 -42.48 -2.54 3.76
N ARG A 4 -43.70 -2.74 3.26
CA ARG A 4 -43.99 -3.68 2.18
C ARG A 4 -43.89 -2.91 0.86
N THR A 5 -42.75 -3.03 0.17
CA THR A 5 -42.58 -2.46 -1.18
C THR A 5 -43.42 -3.28 -2.17
N SER A 6 -44.50 -2.68 -2.67
CA SER A 6 -45.39 -3.27 -3.66
C SER A 6 -44.73 -3.21 -5.05
N TYR A 7 -44.20 -4.34 -5.52
CA TYR A 7 -43.61 -4.44 -6.86
C TYR A 7 -44.72 -4.78 -7.87
N SER A 8 -45.03 -3.83 -8.76
CA SER A 8 -46.11 -3.93 -9.75
C SER A 8 -45.80 -4.94 -10.86
N GLN A 9 -46.59 -6.02 -10.92
CA GLN A 9 -46.47 -7.13 -11.89
C GLN A 9 -46.97 -6.70 -13.27
N SER A 10 -46.13 -6.00 -14.04
CA SER A 10 -46.32 -5.80 -15.48
C SER A 10 -45.19 -6.50 -16.26
N PRO A 11 -45.45 -7.06 -17.46
CA PRO A 11 -44.46 -7.83 -18.22
C PRO A 11 -43.22 -7.00 -18.61
N ARG A 12 -43.34 -5.67 -18.67
CA ARG A 12 -42.22 -4.73 -18.87
C ARG A 12 -41.39 -4.50 -17.59
N GLY A 13 -42.02 -4.59 -16.42
CA GLY A 13 -41.34 -4.46 -15.12
C GLY A 13 -40.47 -5.68 -14.77
N LEU A 14 -40.92 -6.89 -15.14
CA LEU A 14 -40.17 -8.12 -14.89
C LEU A 14 -38.81 -8.12 -15.63
N ILE A 15 -38.80 -7.73 -16.91
CA ILE A 15 -37.56 -7.67 -17.70
C ILE A 15 -36.59 -6.65 -17.10
N LEU A 16 -37.08 -5.48 -16.70
CA LEU A 16 -36.24 -4.44 -16.07
C LEU A 16 -35.66 -4.91 -14.73
N THR A 17 -36.42 -5.66 -13.91
CA THR A 17 -35.86 -6.23 -12.67
C THR A 17 -34.75 -7.23 -12.90
N VAL A 18 -34.92 -8.13 -13.87
CA VAL A 18 -33.94 -9.19 -14.12
C VAL A 18 -32.65 -8.59 -14.65
N VAL A 19 -32.73 -7.57 -15.52
CA VAL A 19 -31.56 -6.84 -16.01
C VAL A 19 -30.87 -6.08 -14.88
N VAL A 20 -31.61 -5.36 -14.03
CA VAL A 20 -31.03 -4.62 -12.90
C VAL A 20 -30.40 -5.56 -11.87
N ALA A 21 -31.04 -6.69 -11.57
CA ALA A 21 -30.48 -7.69 -10.66
C ALA A 21 -29.22 -8.35 -11.24
N ALA A 22 -29.22 -8.67 -12.54
CA ALA A 22 -28.06 -9.25 -13.22
C ALA A 22 -26.90 -8.27 -13.31
N THR A 23 -27.14 -6.98 -13.60
CA THR A 23 -26.08 -5.97 -13.63
C THR A 23 -25.55 -5.66 -12.24
N LEU A 24 -26.42 -5.58 -11.22
CA LEU A 24 -25.97 -5.44 -9.82
C LEU A 24 -25.12 -6.63 -9.38
N ALA A 25 -25.51 -7.86 -9.73
CA ALA A 25 -24.72 -9.05 -9.43
C ALA A 25 -23.38 -9.05 -10.19
N HIS A 26 -23.36 -8.62 -11.45
CA HIS A 26 -22.15 -8.51 -12.26
C HIS A 26 -21.19 -7.46 -11.71
N VAL A 27 -21.71 -6.28 -11.33
CA VAL A 27 -20.93 -5.21 -10.67
C VAL A 27 -20.40 -5.68 -9.31
N CYS A 28 -21.21 -6.41 -8.55
CA CYS A 28 -20.81 -6.95 -7.25
C CYS A 28 -19.73 -8.03 -7.38
N HIS A 29 -19.78 -8.88 -8.42
CA HIS A 29 -18.75 -9.86 -8.72
C HIS A 29 -17.43 -9.22 -9.20
N LEU A 30 -17.50 -8.10 -9.95
CA LEU A 30 -16.31 -7.33 -10.32
C LEU A 30 -15.68 -6.59 -9.13
N ALA A 31 -16.50 -6.16 -8.15
CA ALA A 31 -16.01 -5.48 -6.94
C ALA A 31 -15.22 -6.39 -5.99
N GLN A 32 -15.34 -7.72 -6.11
CA GLN A 32 -14.65 -8.70 -5.25
C GLN A 32 -13.19 -8.97 -5.65
N ALA A 33 -12.65 -8.32 -6.68
CA ALA A 33 -11.30 -8.55 -7.18
C ALA A 33 -10.22 -7.60 -6.62
N ASN A 34 -10.55 -6.71 -5.67
CA ASN A 34 -9.60 -5.73 -5.11
C ASN A 34 -9.52 -5.73 -3.59
N GLU A 35 -9.69 -6.89 -2.96
CA GLU A 35 -9.14 -7.08 -1.63
C GLU A 35 -7.65 -7.39 -1.79
N ARG A 36 -6.84 -6.32 -1.88
CA ARG A 36 -5.41 -6.40 -1.63
C ARG A 36 -5.27 -6.91 -0.20
N THR A 37 -5.09 -8.22 -0.07
CA THR A 37 -4.69 -8.83 1.18
C THR A 37 -3.42 -8.11 1.61
N ASP A 38 -3.52 -7.32 2.68
CA ASP A 38 -2.37 -6.97 3.51
C ASP A 38 -1.85 -8.30 4.06
N GLU A 39 -1.09 -9.01 3.24
CA GLU A 39 -0.17 -10.00 3.71
C GLU A 39 0.71 -9.26 4.71
N LYS A 40 0.40 -9.40 6.00
CA LYS A 40 1.25 -8.98 7.08
C LYS A 40 2.56 -9.70 6.88
N ILE A 41 3.47 -9.09 6.12
CA ILE A 41 4.86 -9.49 6.05
C ILE A 41 5.30 -9.48 7.51
N SER A 42 5.48 -10.67 8.08
CA SER A 42 5.97 -10.86 9.43
C SER A 42 7.45 -10.46 9.42
N LEU A 43 7.68 -9.15 9.41
CA LEU A 43 8.99 -8.54 9.40
C LEU A 43 9.79 -9.12 10.58
N PRO A 44 11.01 -9.65 10.36
CA PRO A 44 11.83 -10.17 11.45
C PRO A 44 11.95 -9.14 12.58
N ALA A 45 12.00 -9.62 13.84
CA ALA A 45 11.96 -8.76 15.04
C ALA A 45 13.00 -7.63 15.04
N GLN A 46 14.12 -7.82 14.33
CA GLN A 46 15.17 -6.81 14.13
C GLN A 46 14.69 -5.57 13.36
N LEU A 47 13.68 -5.70 12.50
CA LEU A 47 13.05 -4.60 11.76
C LEU A 47 12.01 -3.84 12.62
N ARG A 48 11.72 -4.29 13.84
CA ARG A 48 10.58 -3.81 14.66
C ARG A 48 10.97 -2.84 15.76
N LYS A 49 12.18 -2.26 15.77
CA LYS A 49 12.49 -1.23 16.78
C LYS A 49 11.62 0.01 16.55
N PRO A 50 11.02 0.57 17.60
CA PRO A 50 10.16 1.74 17.47
C PRO A 50 10.99 2.96 17.08
N GLY A 51 10.33 3.90 16.38
CA GLY A 51 10.84 5.26 16.24
C GLY A 51 10.88 5.96 17.60
N ILE A 52 11.79 6.92 17.74
CA ILE A 52 12.01 7.68 18.98
C ILE A 52 11.86 9.18 18.73
N SER A 53 11.65 9.95 19.79
CA SER A 53 11.73 11.40 19.75
C SER A 53 12.88 11.89 20.63
N ASN A 54 13.64 12.88 20.16
CA ASN A 54 14.69 13.50 20.98
C ASN A 54 14.13 14.68 21.80
N SER A 55 14.98 15.30 22.64
CA SER A 55 14.62 16.46 23.47
C SER A 55 14.22 17.71 22.69
N LEU A 56 14.57 17.78 21.40
CA LEU A 56 14.20 18.86 20.48
C LEU A 56 12.84 18.61 19.81
N GLY A 57 12.17 17.50 20.12
CA GLY A 57 10.88 17.12 19.50
C GLY A 57 11.01 16.50 18.10
N MET A 58 12.23 16.23 17.62
CA MET A 58 12.44 15.59 16.32
C MET A 58 12.07 14.12 16.38
N ARG A 59 11.33 13.64 15.36
CA ARG A 59 10.97 12.23 15.20
C ARG A 59 12.06 11.50 14.42
N LEU A 60 12.56 10.41 14.97
CA LEU A 60 13.57 9.55 14.36
C LEU A 60 13.00 8.17 14.04
N ALA A 61 13.26 7.68 12.83
CA ALA A 61 12.91 6.32 12.41
C ALA A 61 14.11 5.39 12.58
N TYR A 62 13.88 4.15 13.01
CA TYR A 62 14.93 3.13 13.05
C TYR A 62 15.08 2.49 11.67
N ILE A 63 16.30 2.51 11.14
CA ILE A 63 16.71 1.78 9.95
C ILE A 63 17.51 0.55 10.40
N PRO A 64 17.03 -0.67 10.13
CA PRO A 64 17.70 -1.89 10.56
C PRO A 64 18.96 -2.17 9.74
N ALA A 65 19.82 -3.04 10.27
CA ALA A 65 20.94 -3.62 9.52
C ALA A 65 20.41 -4.39 8.30
N GLY A 66 21.15 -4.37 7.19
CA GLY A 66 20.70 -5.01 5.95
C GLY A 66 21.55 -4.62 4.74
N LYS A 67 21.18 -5.19 3.60
CA LYS A 67 21.83 -4.94 2.30
C LYS A 67 20.87 -4.23 1.36
N PHE A 68 21.40 -3.31 0.56
CA PHE A 68 20.63 -2.62 -0.46
C PHE A 68 21.54 -2.16 -1.61
N GLY A 69 20.97 -1.92 -2.79
CA GLY A 69 21.69 -1.33 -3.90
C GLY A 69 21.73 0.20 -3.78
N MET A 70 22.89 0.80 -4.01
CA MET A 70 23.08 2.26 -4.08
C MET A 70 23.67 2.65 -5.44
N GLY A 71 23.23 3.80 -5.97
CA GLY A 71 23.59 4.30 -7.30
C GLY A 71 22.54 3.95 -8.35
N SER A 72 22.78 4.37 -9.59
CA SER A 72 21.87 4.21 -10.73
C SER A 72 22.49 3.31 -11.82
N PRO A 73 21.67 2.58 -12.60
CA PRO A 73 22.14 1.83 -13.75
C PRO A 73 22.86 2.70 -14.77
N LYS A 74 23.83 2.14 -15.49
CA LYS A 74 24.60 2.86 -16.53
C LYS A 74 23.74 3.43 -17.66
N SER A 75 22.53 2.90 -17.85
CA SER A 75 21.60 3.30 -18.90
C SER A 75 20.57 4.34 -18.45
N GLU A 76 20.58 4.75 -17.17
CA GLU A 76 19.67 5.77 -16.67
C GLU A 76 20.02 7.14 -17.26
N ALA A 77 19.02 7.84 -17.81
CA ALA A 77 19.19 9.19 -18.33
C ALA A 77 19.52 10.16 -17.19
N ASP A 78 20.30 11.21 -17.48
CA ASP A 78 20.68 12.26 -16.53
C ASP A 78 21.47 11.79 -15.29
N ARG A 79 22.00 10.55 -15.34
CA ARG A 79 22.91 10.00 -14.33
C ARG A 79 24.24 10.75 -14.32
N GLU A 80 24.73 11.03 -13.11
CA GLU A 80 26.05 11.59 -12.87
C GLU A 80 27.15 10.51 -12.80
N SER A 81 28.40 10.91 -13.05
CA SER A 81 29.54 9.98 -13.14
C SER A 81 29.80 9.14 -11.89
N GLN A 82 29.47 9.68 -10.70
CA GLN A 82 29.67 9.07 -9.39
C GLN A 82 28.61 8.06 -8.97
N GLU A 83 27.49 7.96 -9.69
CA GLU A 83 26.35 7.12 -9.27
C GLU A 83 26.53 5.64 -9.63
N THR A 84 27.73 5.09 -9.47
CA THR A 84 28.03 3.69 -9.85
C THR A 84 27.22 2.74 -8.98
N ALA A 85 26.36 1.93 -9.60
CA ALA A 85 25.57 0.92 -8.90
C ALA A 85 26.47 -0.10 -8.16
N HIS A 86 26.26 -0.27 -6.86
CA HIS A 86 26.95 -1.27 -6.04
C HIS A 86 26.10 -1.71 -4.85
N GLU A 87 26.37 -2.89 -4.28
CA GLU A 87 25.72 -3.38 -3.06
C GLU A 87 26.38 -2.72 -1.83
N VAL A 88 25.56 -2.20 -0.93
CA VAL A 88 25.95 -1.64 0.35
C VAL A 88 25.41 -2.52 1.47
N GLU A 89 26.24 -2.80 2.47
CA GLU A 89 25.87 -3.55 3.67
C GLU A 89 25.97 -2.66 4.91
N LEU A 90 24.83 -2.45 5.57
CA LEU A 90 24.75 -1.82 6.90
C LEU A 90 24.86 -2.92 7.96
N THR A 91 26.04 -3.07 8.54
CA THR A 91 26.30 -4.10 9.58
C THR A 91 25.57 -3.84 10.90
N LYS A 92 25.11 -2.60 11.11
CA LYS A 92 24.35 -2.16 12.29
C LYS A 92 23.21 -1.26 11.86
N GLY A 93 22.05 -1.41 12.48
CA GLY A 93 20.95 -0.47 12.31
C GLY A 93 21.17 0.81 13.10
N PHE A 94 20.57 1.91 12.64
CA PHE A 94 20.73 3.26 13.19
C PHE A 94 19.42 4.06 13.11
N TYR A 95 19.39 5.25 13.71
CA TYR A 95 18.23 6.14 13.67
C TYR A 95 18.47 7.31 12.71
N VAL A 96 17.47 7.66 11.89
CA VAL A 96 17.51 8.79 10.95
C VAL A 96 16.32 9.72 11.17
N GLY A 97 16.49 11.02 10.90
CA GLY A 97 15.39 11.98 10.91
C GLY A 97 14.25 11.53 10.01
N LYS A 98 13.01 11.53 10.53
CA LYS A 98 11.83 11.20 9.72
C LYS A 98 11.55 12.24 8.64
N HIS A 99 12.00 13.47 8.89
CA HIS A 99 11.87 14.62 7.99
C HIS A 99 13.22 15.33 7.93
N GLU A 100 13.43 16.08 6.85
CA GLU A 100 14.56 17.00 6.73
C GLU A 100 14.52 18.04 7.85
N VAL A 101 15.69 18.57 8.18
CA VAL A 101 15.81 19.64 9.17
C VAL A 101 15.34 20.94 8.52
N THR A 102 14.48 21.68 9.24
CA THR A 102 13.94 22.99 8.84
C THR A 102 14.63 24.11 9.57
#